data_AF-A0A3N5UKY1-F1
#
_entry.id   AF-A0A3N5UKY1-F1
#
_cell.length_a   1.000
_cell.length_b   1.000
_cell.length_c   1.000
_cell.angle_alpha   90.00
_cell.angle_beta   90.00
_cell.angle_gamma   90.00
#
_symmetry.space_group_name_H-M   'P 1'
#
loop_
_entity.id
_entity.type
_entity.pdbx_description
1 polymer ?
#
loop_
_entity_poly.entity_id
_entity_poly.type
_entity_poly.pdbx_seq_one_letter_code
_entity_poly.pdbx_strand_id
1 'polypeptide(L)'
;MNVNKDVFENKWEQIRAQSQVWWGLFSEDDLNKVAKAPIKRDKYAMLLRVKYGYTHQRARDEINQRITDLEANPPSSELMRASLDRQASPKVSKVRKNRLQKTNL
;
A
#
# COMPACT_ATOMS: atom_id res chain seq x y z
N MET A 1 2.66 -15.18 20.48
CA MET A 1 2.40 -13.72 20.43
C MET A 1 1.42 -13.45 19.29
N ASN A 2 0.18 -13.02 19.59
CA ASN A 2 -0.95 -12.96 18.64
C ASN A 2 -1.19 -11.58 18.01
N VAL A 3 -0.16 -10.72 18.01
CA VAL A 3 -0.19 -9.30 17.64
C VAL A 3 -0.85 -8.96 16.29
N ASN A 4 -0.90 -9.87 15.32
CA ASN A 4 -1.48 -9.58 14.00
C ASN A 4 -3.02 -9.63 13.94
N LYS A 5 -3.69 -10.27 14.90
CA LYS A 5 -5.16 -10.40 14.87
C LYS A 5 -5.85 -9.08 15.24
N ASP A 6 -5.33 -8.42 16.27
CA ASP A 6 -5.86 -7.14 16.76
C ASP A 6 -5.63 -6.01 15.74
N VAL A 7 -4.47 -6.00 15.06
CA VAL A 7 -4.18 -4.98 14.04
C VAL A 7 -5.16 -5.05 12.87
N PHE A 8 -5.49 -6.26 12.40
CA PHE A 8 -6.45 -6.43 11.30
C PHE A 8 -7.83 -5.91 11.66
N GLU A 9 -8.30 -6.19 12.87
CA GLU A 9 -9.64 -5.77 13.30
C GLU A 9 -9.69 -4.27 13.60
N ASN A 10 -8.65 -3.71 14.25
CA ASN A 10 -8.57 -2.29 14.55
C ASN A 10 -8.41 -1.44 13.28
N LYS A 11 -7.68 -1.92 12.26
CA LYS A 11 -7.47 -1.23 10.97
C LYS A 11 -8.44 -1.69 9.88
N TRP A 12 -9.51 -2.39 10.24
CA TRP A 12 -10.44 -2.98 9.27
C TRP A 12 -10.98 -1.96 8.26
N GLU A 13 -11.31 -0.73 8.70
CA GLU A 13 -11.82 0.32 7.80
C GLU A 13 -10.81 0.76 6.73
N GLN A 14 -9.51 0.78 7.05
CA GLN A 14 -8.47 1.06 6.06
C GLN A 14 -8.26 -0.13 5.14
N ILE A 15 -8.28 -1.34 5.71
CA ILE A 15 -8.11 -2.59 4.97
C ILE A 15 -9.26 -2.77 3.98
N ARG A 16 -10.53 -2.54 4.34
CA ARG A 16 -11.67 -2.66 3.41
C ARG A 16 -11.54 -1.68 2.23
N ALA A 17 -11.10 -0.45 2.49
CA ALA A 17 -10.94 0.56 1.44
C ALA A 17 -9.85 0.15 0.44
N GLN A 18 -8.75 -0.42 0.93
CA GLN A 18 -7.65 -0.89 0.10
C GLN A 18 -7.90 -2.29 -0.49
N SER A 19 -8.81 -3.08 0.09
CA SER A 19 -9.10 -4.44 -0.35
C SER A 19 -9.64 -4.48 -1.77
N GLN A 20 -10.43 -3.48 -2.17
CA GLN A 20 -10.93 -3.35 -3.56
C GLN A 20 -9.78 -3.05 -4.54
N VAL A 21 -8.74 -2.34 -4.08
CA VAL A 21 -7.54 -2.04 -4.88
C VAL A 21 -6.64 -3.26 -5.00
N TRP A 22 -6.43 -4.00 -3.90
CA TRP A 22 -5.59 -5.19 -3.89
C TRP A 22 -6.22 -6.38 -4.60
N TRP A 23 -7.54 -6.54 -4.43
CA TRP A 23 -8.29 -7.69 -4.91
C TRP A 23 -9.47 -7.22 -5.75
N GLY A 24 -9.28 -7.13 -7.06
CA GLY A 24 -10.36 -6.71 -7.97
C GLY A 24 -11.61 -7.60 -7.97
N LEU A 25 -11.56 -8.82 -7.40
CA LEU A 25 -12.73 -9.71 -7.26
C LEU A 25 -13.51 -9.51 -5.96
N PHE A 26 -13.00 -8.66 -5.05
CA PHE A 26 -13.66 -8.37 -3.78
C PHE A 26 -14.70 -7.26 -3.99
N SER A 27 -15.97 -7.61 -3.78
CA SER A 27 -17.06 -6.64 -3.84
C SER A 27 -17.31 -6.02 -2.46
N GLU A 28 -17.94 -4.83 -2.43
CA GLU A 28 -18.40 -4.18 -1.18
C GLU A 28 -19.25 -5.14 -0.33
N ASP A 29 -20.13 -5.93 -0.95
CA ASP A 29 -20.98 -6.91 -0.26
C ASP A 29 -20.17 -8.04 0.39
N ASP A 30 -19.13 -8.53 -0.28
CA ASP A 30 -18.23 -9.56 0.26
C ASP A 30 -17.49 -9.03 1.50
N LEU A 31 -17.00 -7.78 1.43
CA LEU A 31 -16.35 -7.11 2.56
C LEU A 31 -17.34 -6.86 3.71
N ASN A 32 -18.59 -6.51 3.41
CA ASN A 32 -19.63 -6.34 4.42
C ASN A 32 -19.94 -7.66 5.16
N LYS A 33 -19.96 -8.79 4.44
CA LYS A 33 -20.06 -10.13 5.04
C LYS A 33 -18.87 -10.44 5.96
N VAL A 34 -17.66 -10.00 5.60
CA VAL A 34 -16.47 -10.13 6.46
C VAL A 34 -16.61 -9.30 7.73
N ALA A 35 -17.09 -8.06 7.62
CA ALA A 35 -17.27 -7.16 8.75
C ALA A 35 -18.21 -7.73 9.83
N LYS A 36 -19.23 -8.48 9.40
CA LYS A 36 -20.22 -9.13 10.27
C LYS A 36 -19.76 -10.49 10.84
N ALA A 37 -18.64 -11.02 10.39
CA ALA A 37 -18.15 -12.32 10.83
C ALA A 37 -17.54 -12.26 12.24
N PRO A 38 -17.66 -13.33 13.05
CA PRO A 38 -17.06 -13.38 14.39
C PRO A 38 -15.53 -13.29 14.35
N ILE A 39 -14.91 -13.78 13.26
CA ILE A 39 -13.47 -13.67 13.03
C ILE A 39 -13.27 -13.12 11.60
N LYS A 40 -13.15 -11.80 11.48
CA LYS A 40 -13.06 -11.10 10.19
C LYS A 40 -11.95 -11.67 9.30
N ARG A 41 -10.77 -11.86 9.89
CA ARG A 41 -9.58 -12.34 9.18
C ARG A 41 -9.75 -13.73 8.57
N ASP A 42 -10.45 -14.64 9.24
CA ASP A 42 -10.70 -15.99 8.74
C ASP A 42 -11.71 -15.98 7.58
N LYS A 43 -12.77 -15.17 7.71
CA LYS A 43 -13.74 -14.97 6.63
C LYS A 43 -13.09 -14.32 5.40
N TYR A 44 -12.18 -13.37 5.59
CA TYR A 44 -11.42 -12.74 4.52
C TYR A 44 -10.50 -13.75 3.81
N ALA A 45 -9.78 -14.59 4.57
CA ALA A 45 -8.95 -15.65 4.00
C ALA A 45 -9.80 -16.66 3.21
N MET A 46 -11.00 -16.99 3.69
CA MET A 46 -11.95 -17.83 2.96
C MET A 46 -12.36 -17.22 1.61
N LEU A 47 -12.59 -15.90 1.55
CA LEU A 47 -12.89 -15.23 0.27
C LEU A 47 -11.73 -15.34 -0.71
N LEU A 48 -10.48 -15.17 -0.27
CA LEU A 48 -9.32 -15.36 -1.13
C LEU A 48 -9.24 -16.79 -1.67
N ARG A 49 -9.56 -17.80 -0.83
CA ARG A 49 -9.61 -19.19 -1.26
C ARG A 49 -10.69 -19.42 -2.33
N VAL A 50 -11.90 -18.90 -2.11
CA VAL A 50 -13.05 -19.14 -3.01
C VAL A 50 -12.92 -18.36 -4.33
N LYS A 51 -12.48 -17.10 -4.28
CA LYS A 51 -12.42 -16.22 -5.45
C LYS A 51 -11.15 -16.44 -6.29
N TYR A 52 -10.02 -16.70 -5.64
CA TYR A 52 -8.71 -16.79 -6.29
C TYR A 52 -8.08 -18.19 -6.23
N GLY A 53 -8.74 -19.17 -5.60
CA GLY A 53 -8.22 -20.54 -5.51
C GLY A 53 -7.01 -20.70 -4.60
N TYR A 54 -6.75 -19.75 -3.70
CA TYR A 54 -5.60 -19.82 -2.81
C TYR A 54 -5.71 -20.97 -1.81
N THR A 55 -4.56 -21.51 -1.41
CA THR A 55 -4.50 -22.39 -0.24
C THR A 55 -4.72 -21.57 1.03
N HIS A 56 -5.14 -22.24 2.10
CA HIS A 56 -5.41 -21.57 3.36
C HIS A 56 -4.20 -20.81 3.93
N GLN A 57 -3.00 -21.38 3.79
CA GLN A 57 -1.77 -20.75 4.23
C GLN A 57 -1.42 -19.54 3.38
N ARG A 58 -1.44 -19.70 2.05
CA ARG A 58 -1.18 -18.60 1.11
C ARG A 58 -2.13 -17.43 1.32
N ALA A 59 -3.43 -17.68 1.50
CA ALA A 59 -4.39 -16.62 1.80
C ALA A 59 -4.03 -15.84 3.07
N ARG A 60 -3.57 -16.53 4.12
CA ARG A 60 -3.15 -15.88 5.38
C ARG A 60 -1.85 -15.09 5.24
N ASP A 61 -0.92 -15.59 4.45
CA ASP A 61 0.37 -14.94 4.19
C ASP A 61 0.19 -13.67 3.36
N GLU A 62 -0.61 -13.72 2.30
CA GLU A 62 -0.96 -12.54 1.48
C GLU A 62 -1.66 -11.46 2.33
N ILE A 63 -2.60 -11.86 3.19
CA ILE A 63 -3.25 -10.92 4.13
C ILE A 63 -2.21 -10.28 5.06
N ASN A 64 -1.31 -11.06 5.65
CA ASN A 64 -0.26 -10.54 6.53
C ASN A 64 0.63 -9.53 5.79
N GLN A 65 1.10 -9.89 4.60
CA GLN A 65 1.98 -9.04 3.82
C GLN A 65 1.34 -7.69 3.54
N ARG A 66 0.07 -7.67 3.09
CA ARG A 66 -0.64 -6.41 2.82
C ARG A 66 -0.87 -5.55 4.06
N ILE A 67 -1.13 -6.16 5.22
CA ILE A 67 -1.24 -5.43 6.50
C ILE A 67 0.11 -4.83 6.87
N THR A 68 1.19 -5.61 6.79
CA THR A 68 2.54 -5.13 7.08
C THR A 68 2.94 -3.99 6.14
N ASP A 69 2.62 -4.09 4.86
CA ASP A 69 2.86 -3.03 3.88
C ASP A 69 2.07 -1.76 4.21
N LEU A 70 0.82 -1.87 4.66
CA LEU A 70 0.05 -0.72 5.16
C LEU A 70 0.66 -0.07 6.40
N GLU A 71 1.23 -0.86 7.30
CA GLU A 71 1.90 -0.33 8.49
C GLU A 71 3.22 0.36 8.14
N ALA A 72 3.98 -0.20 7.19
CA ALA A 72 5.27 0.32 6.75
C ALA A 72 5.16 1.54 5.84
N ASN A 73 4.09 1.64 5.05
CA ASN A 73 3.81 2.77 4.17
C ASN A 73 2.31 3.12 4.19
N PRO A 74 1.81 3.80 5.24
CA PRO A 74 0.45 4.31 5.24
C PRO A 74 0.27 5.30 4.07
N PRO A 75 -0.89 5.35 3.40
CA PRO A 75 -1.11 6.24 2.25
C PRO A 75 -0.82 7.73 2.57
N SER A 76 -0.95 8.15 3.83
CA SER A 76 -0.55 9.50 4.28
C SER A 76 0.96 9.75 4.19
N SER A 77 1.81 8.74 4.38
CA SER A 77 3.27 8.89 4.24
C SER A 77 3.72 8.94 2.79
N GLU A 78 2.97 8.35 1.85
CA GLU A 78 3.27 8.45 0.42
C GLU A 78 3.01 9.86 -0.12
N LEU A 79 1.91 10.51 0.29
CA LEU A 79 1.66 11.93 -0.02
C LEU A 79 2.73 12.85 0.60
N MET A 80 3.20 12.53 1.81
CA MET A 80 4.29 13.26 2.48
C MET A 80 5.64 13.05 1.78
N ARG A 81 5.96 11.80 1.40
CA ARG A 81 7.19 11.41 0.68
C ARG A 81 7.23 11.99 -0.73
N ALA A 82 6.14 11.89 -1.49
CA ALA A 82 6.02 12.48 -2.82
C ALA A 82 6.14 14.01 -2.77
N SER A 83 5.70 14.64 -1.67
CA SER A 83 5.91 16.08 -1.44
C SER A 83 7.37 16.45 -1.12
N LEU A 84 8.11 15.58 -0.40
CA LEU A 84 9.55 15.74 -0.17
C LEU A 84 10.36 15.55 -1.46
N ASP A 85 10.02 14.53 -2.25
CA ASP A 85 10.73 14.19 -3.50
C ASP A 85 10.57 15.31 -4.54
N ARG A 86 9.38 15.94 -4.62
CA ARG A 86 9.16 17.14 -5.44
C ARG A 86 9.99 18.35 -5.02
N GLN A 87 10.28 18.52 -3.72
CA GLN A 87 11.18 19.59 -3.25
C GLN A 87 12.66 19.29 -3.52
N ALA A 88 13.02 18.02 -3.72
CA ALA A 88 14.36 17.57 -4.06
C ALA A 88 14.58 17.50 -5.59
N SER A 89 14.05 18.44 -6.37
CA SER A 89 14.59 18.66 -7.72
C SER A 89 15.93 19.38 -7.60
N PRO A 90 17.05 18.88 -8.16
CA PRO A 90 18.31 19.60 -8.15
C PRO A 90 18.10 20.91 -8.91
N LYS A 91 18.37 22.03 -8.23
CA LYS A 91 18.46 23.35 -8.87
C LYS A 91 19.36 23.20 -10.08
N VAL A 92 18.80 23.35 -11.28
CA VAL A 92 19.58 23.50 -12.51
C VAL A 92 20.52 24.67 -12.28
N SER A 93 21.79 24.36 -12.00
CA SER A 93 22.86 25.32 -11.85
C SER A 93 22.95 26.09 -13.14
N LYS A 94 22.55 27.36 -13.06
CA LYS A 94 22.66 28.35 -14.11
C LYS A 94 24.15 28.65 -14.32
N VAL A 95 24.84 27.79 -15.07
CA VAL A 95 26.19 28.07 -15.55
C VAL A 95 26.07 29.11 -16.64
N ARG A 96 26.34 30.36 -16.25
CA ARG A 96 26.65 31.49 -17.13
C ARG A 96 27.70 31.04 -18.15
N LYS A 97 27.29 30.91 -19.42
CA LYS A 97 28.23 30.90 -20.54
C LYS A 97 28.70 32.34 -20.75
N ASN A 98 29.76 32.72 -20.05
CA ASN A 98 30.45 33.98 -20.31
C ASN A 98 31.59 33.73 -21.31
N ARG A 99 31.56 34.52 -22.38
CA ARG A 99 32.72 35.11 -23.05
C ARG A 99 33.45 34.23 -24.07
N LEU A 100 33.10 34.47 -25.34
CA LEU A 100 34.10 34.54 -26.42
C LEU A 100 35.28 35.41 -25.93
N GLN A 101 36.51 34.94 -26.08
CA GLN A 101 37.44 35.44 -27.11
C GLN A 101 38.65 34.51 -27.13
N LYS A 102 38.87 33.90 -28.31
CA LYS A 102 40.07 33.16 -28.65
C LYS A 102 41.25 34.13 -28.65
N THR A 103 42.30 33.79 -27.92
CA THR A 103 43.61 34.41 -28.02
C THR A 103 44.40 33.75 -29.15
N ASN A 104 44.90 34.58 -30.08
CA ASN A 104 46.12 34.47 -30.89
C ASN A 104 46.67 33.08 -31.26
N LEU A 105 46.69 32.78 -32.57
CA LEU A 105 47.94 32.67 -33.34
C LEU A 105 47.66 32.95 -34.83
#